data_AF-A0A3M0HYE6-F1
#
_entry.id   AF-A0A3M0HYE6-F1
#
_cell.length_a   1.000
_cell.length_b   1.000
_cell.length_c   1.000
_cell.angle_alpha   90.00
_cell.angle_beta   90.00
_cell.angle_gamma   90.00
#
_symmetry.space_group_name_H-M   'P 1'
#
loop_
_entity.id
_entity.type
_entity.pdbx_description
1 polymer ?
#
loop_
_entity_poly.entity_id
_entity_poly.type
_entity_poly.pdbx_seq_one_letter_code
_entity_poly.pdbx_strand_id
1 'polypeptide(L)'
;MGDLKRRTKPWGDLKGPTEQADALASLLRGWLDTAQLRIDDVAAQLTPEHFSSGRTPGRSTIGERLAGVRLDDEFVQAIADICSGDDAALRERMLTEARALASRKDPTRPAKTSGGKPDPAALANELVAVQRRSLALQDKLMRAWERAMELDRERSRSHQMVMVLLTMVDKLQRDITTLHAERGRLREREHRPQQLEEVRQKLARSEEQRRSAEAELDRAREERSKADRLAEEAAEQIRTLKDELERLRQGTGQPDNSPPLTVPSPSASEGEDFEAAADDIDDALAKASRHLDNGARRLDQLACELHQDDPLDNSVAIAETGEADDEPDDEALTLRILTQVRAMKEHGSSFISLALEAPTDLFVGVMRVLLLSDDDEKDWDLAHELLDVAGTEGTPPHLCELLAELRSHQNGNFYAYSLLSAIAASRSPGALVAIVAALRESEQDADAYQLLTAVARVGPACFISPTVLQLSDTDATWLIEALIAERSEMDIVTVREMLAFGGHQHYVALLSVPQVRQRALDMPPVQALPVFADA
;
A
#
# COMPACT_ATOMS: atom_id res chain seq x y z
N MET A 1 -27.66 52.34 -25.53
CA MET A 1 -26.60 52.13 -24.53
C MET A 1 -26.66 50.67 -24.14
N GLY A 2 -25.76 49.85 -24.68
CA GLY A 2 -25.74 48.42 -24.39
C GLY A 2 -24.97 48.19 -23.09
N ASP A 3 -25.65 47.60 -22.10
CA ASP A 3 -25.03 47.01 -20.92
C ASP A 3 -24.07 45.90 -21.37
N LEU A 4 -22.82 46.27 -21.62
CA LEU A 4 -21.72 45.33 -21.69
C LEU A 4 -21.55 44.78 -20.26
N LYS A 5 -22.29 43.72 -19.94
CA LYS A 5 -22.04 42.85 -18.78
C LYS A 5 -20.61 42.33 -18.91
N ARG A 6 -19.64 43.11 -18.42
CA ARG A 6 -18.26 42.71 -18.24
C ARG A 6 -18.30 41.53 -17.28
N ARG A 7 -18.26 40.30 -17.81
CA ARG A 7 -18.10 39.08 -17.01
C ARG A 7 -16.80 39.21 -16.23
N THR A 8 -16.88 39.65 -14.99
CA THR A 8 -15.81 39.48 -14.01
C THR A 8 -15.78 38.01 -13.65
N LYS A 9 -14.57 37.43 -13.64
CA LYS A 9 -14.36 36.10 -13.08
C LYS A 9 -14.83 36.18 -11.61
N PRO A 10 -15.63 35.23 -11.11
CA PRO A 10 -16.04 35.25 -9.70
C PRO A 10 -14.79 35.27 -8.82
N TRP A 11 -14.87 36.01 -7.70
CA TRP A 11 -13.82 36.04 -6.71
C TRP A 11 -13.52 34.61 -6.22
N GLY A 12 -12.24 34.28 -5.98
CA GLY A 12 -11.89 32.98 -5.39
C GLY A 12 -12.36 32.87 -3.94
N ASP A 13 -12.27 31.67 -3.36
CA ASP A 13 -12.72 31.43 -1.98
C ASP A 13 -12.06 32.36 -0.96
N LEU A 14 -12.78 32.64 0.12
CA LEU A 14 -12.25 33.37 1.28
C LEU A 14 -11.33 32.42 2.05
N LYS A 15 -10.19 32.95 2.52
CA LYS A 15 -9.08 32.23 3.15
C LYS A 15 -8.54 32.98 4.36
N GLY A 16 -9.37 33.84 4.96
CA GLY A 16 -9.01 34.57 6.15
C GLY A 16 -8.79 33.62 7.33
N PRO A 17 -7.86 33.96 8.24
CA PRO A 17 -7.58 33.14 9.41
C PRO A 17 -8.71 33.17 10.46
N THR A 18 -9.68 34.07 10.31
CA THR A 18 -10.84 34.23 11.20
C THR A 18 -12.09 34.58 10.39
N GLU A 19 -13.27 34.24 10.92
CA GLU A 19 -14.56 34.62 10.32
C GLU A 19 -14.68 36.15 10.12
N GLN A 20 -14.04 36.91 11.00
CA GLN A 20 -13.98 38.37 10.91
C GLN A 20 -13.16 38.85 9.70
N ALA A 21 -12.02 38.21 9.44
CA ALA A 21 -11.19 38.52 8.28
C ALA A 21 -11.93 38.18 6.98
N ASP A 22 -12.68 37.07 6.96
CA ASP A 22 -13.53 36.68 5.84
C ASP A 22 -14.71 37.64 5.63
N ALA A 23 -15.39 38.04 6.71
CA ALA A 23 -16.46 39.02 6.67
C ALA A 23 -15.97 40.38 6.16
N LEU A 24 -14.81 40.82 6.62
CA LEU A 24 -14.20 42.07 6.19
C LEU A 24 -13.73 42.00 4.73
N ALA A 25 -13.11 40.88 4.31
CA ALA A 25 -12.73 40.67 2.92
C ALA A 25 -13.95 40.60 1.98
N SER A 26 -15.03 39.95 2.41
CA SER A 26 -16.32 39.93 1.70
C SER A 26 -16.89 41.34 1.55
N LEU A 27 -16.83 42.15 2.61
CA LEU A 27 -17.26 43.55 2.57
C LEU A 27 -16.44 44.37 1.55
N LEU A 28 -15.11 44.24 1.58
CA LEU A 28 -14.22 44.92 0.62
C LEU A 28 -14.51 44.51 -0.84
N ARG A 29 -14.75 43.21 -1.10
CA ARG A 29 -15.14 42.73 -2.43
C ARG A 29 -16.48 43.33 -2.86
N GLY A 30 -17.46 43.43 -1.95
CA GLY A 30 -18.74 44.07 -2.21
C GLY A 30 -18.61 45.54 -2.58
N TRP A 31 -17.71 46.28 -1.94
CA TRP A 31 -17.40 47.67 -2.28
C TRP A 31 -16.81 47.78 -3.69
N LEU A 32 -15.85 46.92 -4.03
CA LEU A 32 -15.22 46.88 -5.35
C LEU A 32 -16.20 46.49 -6.46
N ASP A 33 -17.08 45.53 -6.21
CA ASP A 33 -18.13 45.11 -7.15
C ASP A 33 -19.14 46.24 -7.39
N THR A 34 -19.51 46.98 -6.34
CA THR A 34 -20.39 48.15 -6.45
C THR A 34 -19.73 49.28 -7.25
N ALA A 35 -18.42 49.49 -7.06
CA ALA A 35 -17.62 50.43 -7.84
C ALA A 35 -17.22 49.89 -9.24
N GLN A 36 -17.54 48.63 -9.55
CA GLN A 36 -17.18 47.91 -10.79
C GLN A 36 -15.67 47.86 -11.07
N LEU A 37 -14.84 47.78 -10.02
CA LEU A 37 -13.38 47.75 -10.10
C LEU A 37 -12.82 46.32 -10.08
N ARG A 38 -11.84 46.04 -10.95
CA ARG A 38 -11.08 44.79 -10.94
C ARG A 38 -9.80 44.92 -10.12
N ILE A 39 -9.17 43.79 -9.78
CA ILE A 39 -7.85 43.76 -9.11
C ILE A 39 -6.83 44.62 -9.86
N ASP A 40 -6.89 44.63 -11.18
CA ASP A 40 -5.97 45.39 -12.05
C ASP A 40 -6.20 46.90 -11.92
N ASP A 41 -7.47 47.30 -11.80
CA ASP A 41 -7.86 48.71 -11.61
C ASP A 41 -7.47 49.19 -10.21
N VAL A 42 -7.66 48.33 -9.19
CA VAL A 42 -7.20 48.60 -7.81
C VAL A 42 -5.69 48.76 -7.78
N ALA A 43 -4.93 47.84 -8.40
CA ALA A 43 -3.48 47.91 -8.45
C ALA A 43 -2.97 49.18 -9.14
N ALA A 44 -3.70 49.68 -10.16
CA ALA A 44 -3.35 50.91 -10.86
C ALA A 44 -3.70 52.19 -10.08
N GLN A 45 -4.71 52.14 -9.19
CA GLN A 45 -5.18 53.29 -8.42
C GLN A 45 -4.54 53.42 -7.04
N LEU A 46 -3.96 52.35 -6.51
CA LEU A 46 -3.20 52.42 -5.26
C LEU A 46 -1.94 53.26 -5.46
N THR A 47 -1.85 54.38 -4.74
CA THR A 47 -0.63 55.19 -4.65
C THR A 47 0.19 54.85 -3.40
N PRO A 48 1.51 55.14 -3.40
CA PRO A 48 2.37 54.98 -2.22
C PRO A 48 1.89 55.73 -0.97
N GLU A 49 1.11 56.80 -1.13
CA GLU A 49 0.63 57.64 -0.02
C GLU A 49 -0.41 56.94 0.85
N HIS A 50 -1.08 55.89 0.34
CA HIS A 50 -2.03 55.10 1.14
C HIS A 50 -1.36 54.20 2.18
N PHE A 51 -0.04 53.98 2.08
CA PHE A 51 0.68 53.03 2.92
C PHE A 51 1.83 53.71 3.65
N SER A 52 1.96 53.46 4.95
CA SER A 52 3.06 54.02 5.76
C SER A 52 4.44 53.58 5.26
N SER A 53 4.51 52.43 4.59
CA SER A 53 5.73 51.89 3.97
C SER A 53 6.20 52.66 2.72
N GLY A 54 5.35 53.52 2.13
CA GLY A 54 5.63 54.19 0.86
C GLY A 54 5.74 53.24 -0.33
N ARG A 55 5.22 52.01 -0.23
CA ARG A 55 5.22 51.01 -1.30
C ARG A 55 3.82 50.44 -1.52
N THR A 56 3.42 50.32 -2.78
CA THR A 56 2.15 49.73 -3.19
C THR A 56 2.26 48.20 -3.27
N PRO A 57 1.28 47.43 -2.74
CA PRO A 57 1.30 45.98 -2.83
C PRO A 57 1.17 45.51 -4.28
N GLY A 58 1.84 44.40 -4.63
CA GLY A 58 1.72 43.78 -5.94
C GLY A 58 0.36 43.09 -6.15
N ARG A 59 0.02 42.78 -7.41
CA ARG A 59 -1.27 42.14 -7.77
C ARG A 59 -1.58 40.86 -6.98
N SER A 60 -0.59 39.98 -6.78
CA SER A 60 -0.78 38.74 -6.01
C SER A 60 -1.18 39.05 -4.57
N THR A 61 -0.47 40.00 -3.94
CA THR A 61 -0.73 40.44 -2.57
C THR A 61 -2.09 41.11 -2.41
N ILE A 62 -2.53 41.89 -3.40
CA ILE A 62 -3.89 42.46 -3.43
C ILE A 62 -4.93 41.34 -3.47
N GLY A 63 -4.73 40.31 -4.31
CA GLY A 63 -5.60 39.15 -4.37
C GLY A 63 -5.67 38.35 -3.07
N GLU A 64 -4.54 38.13 -2.42
CA GLU A 64 -4.44 37.46 -1.11
C GLU A 64 -5.14 38.27 -0.01
N ARG A 65 -4.91 39.59 0.05
CA ARG A 65 -5.59 40.47 1.01
C ARG A 65 -7.09 40.48 0.79
N LEU A 66 -7.55 40.59 -0.45
CA LEU A 66 -8.97 40.48 -0.78
C LEU A 66 -9.53 39.08 -0.51
N ALA A 67 -8.70 38.05 -0.29
CA ALA A 67 -9.14 36.75 0.21
C ALA A 67 -9.14 36.66 1.75
N GLY A 68 -8.88 37.75 2.47
CA GLY A 68 -8.85 37.78 3.94
C GLY A 68 -7.48 37.47 4.54
N VAL A 69 -6.46 37.20 3.72
CA VAL A 69 -5.11 36.88 4.21
C VAL A 69 -4.33 38.16 4.50
N ARG A 70 -3.88 38.34 5.74
CA ARG A 70 -3.07 39.50 6.17
C ARG A 70 -3.70 40.85 5.83
N LEU A 71 -5.01 40.97 6.04
CA LEU A 71 -5.71 42.23 5.88
C LEU A 71 -5.27 43.22 6.98
N ASP A 72 -4.86 44.42 6.58
CA ASP A 72 -4.48 45.50 7.49
C ASP A 72 -5.39 46.73 7.30
N ASP A 73 -5.46 47.57 8.33
CA ASP A 73 -6.33 48.75 8.33
C ASP A 73 -5.93 49.77 7.24
N GLU A 74 -4.63 49.88 6.92
CA GLU A 74 -4.13 50.74 5.84
C GLU A 74 -4.72 50.33 4.48
N PHE A 75 -4.76 49.02 4.20
CA PHE A 75 -5.36 48.51 2.98
C PHE A 75 -6.88 48.69 2.93
N VAL A 76 -7.58 48.46 4.06
CA VAL A 76 -9.02 48.75 4.15
C VAL A 76 -9.31 50.21 3.84
N GLN A 77 -8.49 51.11 4.38
CA GLN A 77 -8.61 52.55 4.13
C GLN A 77 -8.32 52.90 2.67
N ALA A 78 -7.26 52.33 2.09
CA ALA A 78 -6.91 52.55 0.69
C ALA A 78 -8.02 52.08 -0.27
N ILE A 79 -8.67 50.93 0.01
CA ILE A 79 -9.81 50.45 -0.79
C ILE A 79 -11.03 51.37 -0.62
N ALA A 80 -11.28 51.86 0.59
CA ALA A 80 -12.36 52.82 0.82
C ALA A 80 -12.13 54.14 0.05
N ASP A 81 -10.91 54.68 0.07
CA ASP A 81 -10.52 55.89 -0.69
C ASP A 81 -10.74 55.71 -2.21
N ILE A 82 -10.30 54.57 -2.75
CA ILE A 82 -10.46 54.24 -4.18
C ILE A 82 -11.95 54.11 -4.56
N CYS A 83 -12.76 53.45 -3.72
CA CYS A 83 -14.16 53.19 -4.02
C CYS A 83 -15.06 54.41 -3.79
N SER A 84 -14.70 55.32 -2.88
CA SER A 84 -15.50 56.51 -2.58
C SER A 84 -15.29 57.65 -3.58
N GLY A 85 -14.16 57.66 -4.30
CA GLY A 85 -13.73 58.84 -5.05
C GLY A 85 -13.65 60.07 -4.14
N ASP A 86 -14.14 61.21 -4.62
CA ASP A 86 -14.11 62.49 -3.89
C ASP A 86 -15.21 62.63 -2.80
N ASP A 87 -16.06 61.61 -2.59
CA ASP A 87 -17.14 61.67 -1.59
C ASP A 87 -16.63 61.27 -0.19
N ALA A 88 -16.22 62.28 0.58
CA ALA A 88 -15.75 62.10 1.95
C ALA A 88 -16.80 61.49 2.91
N ALA A 89 -18.10 61.74 2.67
CA ALA A 89 -19.16 61.21 3.53
C ALA A 89 -19.40 59.73 3.27
N LEU A 90 -19.29 59.28 2.01
CA LEU A 90 -19.33 57.88 1.66
C LEU A 90 -18.15 57.12 2.27
N ARG A 91 -16.93 57.67 2.16
CA ARG A 91 -15.73 57.08 2.76
C ARG A 91 -15.87 56.84 4.26
N GLU A 92 -16.34 57.85 5.01
CA GLU A 92 -16.47 57.73 6.47
C GLU A 92 -17.48 56.65 6.86
N ARG A 93 -18.57 56.49 6.10
CA ARG A 93 -19.54 55.41 6.30
C ARG A 93 -18.92 54.03 6.07
N MET A 94 -18.19 53.86 4.98
CA MET A 94 -17.49 52.60 4.65
C MET A 94 -16.50 52.22 5.75
N LEU A 95 -15.68 53.18 6.21
CA LEU A 95 -14.73 52.93 7.31
C LEU A 95 -15.42 52.61 8.63
N THR A 96 -16.56 53.22 8.91
CA THR A 96 -17.35 52.93 10.12
C THR A 96 -17.89 51.50 10.09
N GLU A 97 -18.39 51.06 8.94
CA GLU A 97 -18.88 49.70 8.73
C GLU A 97 -17.75 48.66 8.88
N ALA A 98 -16.60 48.89 8.25
CA ALA A 98 -15.43 48.03 8.39
C ALA A 98 -14.94 47.92 9.84
N ARG A 99 -14.87 49.05 10.56
CA ARG A 99 -14.49 49.06 11.99
C ARG A 99 -15.48 48.31 12.87
N ALA A 100 -16.77 48.35 12.54
CA ALA A 100 -17.79 47.60 13.29
C ALA A 100 -17.59 46.09 13.14
N LEU A 101 -17.23 45.61 11.94
CA LEU A 101 -16.90 44.21 11.71
C LEU A 101 -15.60 43.81 12.39
N ALA A 102 -14.55 44.65 12.30
CA ALA A 102 -13.26 44.39 12.96
C ALA A 102 -13.35 44.41 14.50
N SER A 103 -14.32 45.13 15.07
CA SER A 103 -14.52 45.22 16.52
C SER A 103 -15.42 44.13 17.09
N ARG A 104 -16.04 43.30 16.25
CA ARG A 104 -16.95 42.23 16.69
C ARG A 104 -16.12 41.14 17.35
N LYS A 105 -15.99 41.17 18.67
CA LYS A 105 -15.19 40.22 19.46
C LYS A 105 -15.63 38.78 19.17
N ASP A 106 -14.72 37.92 18.71
CA ASP A 106 -14.99 36.48 18.54
C ASP A 106 -15.30 35.88 19.92
N PRO A 107 -16.49 35.28 20.14
CA PRO A 107 -16.81 34.63 21.42
C PRO A 107 -16.01 33.33 21.62
N THR A 108 -15.40 32.78 20.57
CA THR A 108 -14.61 31.52 20.57
C THR A 108 -13.12 31.72 20.79
N ARG A 109 -12.63 32.97 20.92
CA ARG A 109 -11.24 33.26 21.24
C ARG A 109 -11.15 33.94 22.61
N PRO A 110 -10.58 33.31 23.66
CA PRO A 110 -10.34 34.00 24.91
C PRO A 110 -9.49 35.24 24.62
N ALA A 111 -10.00 36.38 25.07
CA ALA A 111 -9.43 37.68 24.78
C ALA A 111 -7.94 37.68 25.12
N LYS A 112 -7.08 38.05 24.16
CA LYS A 112 -5.74 38.58 24.50
C LYS A 112 -5.96 39.86 25.30
N THR A 113 -6.05 39.71 26.61
CA THR A 113 -6.04 40.82 27.55
C THR A 113 -4.68 41.47 27.44
N SER A 114 -4.65 42.63 26.78
CA SER A 114 -3.54 43.56 26.85
C SER A 114 -3.17 43.82 28.31
N GLY A 115 -1.99 43.34 28.73
CA GLY A 115 -1.29 43.82 29.93
C GLY A 115 -1.25 42.91 31.16
N GLY A 116 -1.98 41.79 31.19
CA GLY A 116 -1.82 40.77 32.23
C GLY A 116 -0.87 39.68 31.77
N LYS A 117 0.20 39.39 32.53
CA LYS A 117 1.02 38.18 32.30
C LYS A 117 0.06 36.99 32.17
N PRO A 118 0.07 36.25 31.03
CA PRO A 118 -0.73 35.05 30.90
C PRO A 118 -0.39 34.11 32.05
N ASP A 119 -1.41 33.55 32.70
CA ASP A 119 -1.19 32.49 33.67
C ASP A 119 -0.55 31.30 32.91
N PRO A 120 0.72 30.94 33.21
CA PRO A 120 1.41 29.86 32.50
C PRO A 120 0.65 28.53 32.62
N ALA A 121 -0.17 28.33 33.66
CA ALA A 121 -0.98 27.13 33.83
C ALA A 121 -2.10 27.03 32.78
N ALA A 122 -2.74 28.15 32.41
CA ALA A 122 -3.81 28.16 31.41
C ALA A 122 -3.28 27.85 30.00
N LEU A 123 -2.12 28.39 29.64
CA LEU A 123 -1.42 28.09 28.38
C LEU A 123 -0.93 26.63 28.32
N ALA A 124 -0.41 26.10 29.43
CA ALA A 124 -0.02 24.70 29.51
C ALA A 124 -1.22 23.77 29.29
N ASN A 125 -2.36 24.06 29.91
CA ASN A 125 -3.59 23.27 29.74
C ASN A 125 -4.13 23.32 28.30
N GLU A 126 -4.07 24.48 27.64
CA GLU A 126 -4.47 24.63 26.23
C GLU A 126 -3.54 23.83 25.29
N LEU A 127 -2.22 23.90 25.51
CA LEU A 127 -1.26 23.11 24.76
C LEU A 127 -1.48 21.60 24.95
N VAL A 128 -1.71 21.15 26.18
CA VAL A 128 -2.02 19.74 26.48
C VAL A 128 -3.31 19.31 25.80
N ALA A 129 -4.35 20.15 25.80
CA ALA A 129 -5.61 19.85 25.11
C ALA A 129 -5.43 19.74 23.59
N VAL A 130 -4.64 20.61 22.98
CA VAL A 130 -4.32 20.55 21.54
C VAL A 130 -3.47 19.33 21.21
N GLN A 131 -2.48 18.99 22.04
CA GLN A 131 -1.65 17.80 21.85
C GLN A 131 -2.49 16.51 21.96
N ARG A 132 -3.36 16.40 22.97
CA ARG A 132 -4.30 15.26 23.10
C ARG A 132 -5.21 15.14 21.87
N ARG A 133 -5.70 16.28 21.35
CA ARG A 133 -6.53 16.28 20.13
C ARG A 133 -5.74 15.86 18.89
N SER A 134 -4.47 16.28 18.78
CA SER A 134 -3.58 15.87 17.68
C SER A 134 -3.31 14.36 17.73
N LEU A 135 -3.00 13.82 18.90
CA LEU A 135 -2.78 12.37 19.09
C LEU A 135 -4.05 11.57 18.73
N ALA A 136 -5.21 12.00 19.23
CA ALA A 136 -6.48 11.33 18.90
C ALA A 136 -6.80 11.35 17.39
N LEU A 137 -6.41 12.41 16.66
CA LEU A 137 -6.56 12.45 15.20
C LEU A 137 -5.53 11.57 14.48
N GLN A 138 -4.31 11.47 15.00
CA GLN A 138 -3.30 10.55 14.47
C GLN A 138 -3.73 9.09 14.63
N ASP A 139 -4.28 8.73 15.80
CA ASP A 139 -4.82 7.39 16.04
C ASP A 139 -5.99 7.07 15.10
N LYS A 140 -6.92 8.03 14.92
CA LYS A 140 -8.03 7.90 13.95
C LYS A 140 -7.52 7.73 12.53
N LEU A 141 -6.49 8.49 12.15
CA LEU A 141 -5.89 8.39 10.83
C LEU A 141 -5.24 7.02 10.62
N MET A 142 -4.52 6.50 11.61
CA MET A 142 -3.90 5.17 11.58
C MET A 142 -4.96 4.06 11.39
N ARG A 143 -6.05 4.09 12.17
CA ARG A 143 -7.17 3.14 12.00
C ARG A 143 -7.84 3.25 10.64
N ALA A 144 -7.98 4.47 10.11
CA ALA A 144 -8.51 4.67 8.76
C ALA A 144 -7.58 4.09 7.68
N TRP A 145 -6.26 4.19 7.86
CA TRP A 145 -5.26 3.55 6.99
C TRP A 145 -5.35 2.03 7.02
N GLU A 146 -5.42 1.43 8.20
CA GLU A 146 -5.58 -0.02 8.37
C GLU A 146 -6.84 -0.53 7.65
N ARG A 147 -7.98 0.14 7.87
CA ARG A 147 -9.24 -0.17 7.18
C ARG A 147 -9.14 -0.04 5.67
N ALA A 148 -8.47 1.00 5.17
CA ALA A 148 -8.25 1.18 3.73
C ALA A 148 -7.36 0.06 3.14
N MET A 149 -6.31 -0.36 3.85
CA MET A 149 -5.47 -1.49 3.43
C MET A 149 -6.26 -2.80 3.41
N GLU A 150 -7.12 -3.04 4.41
CA GLU A 150 -8.00 -4.22 4.41
C GLU A 150 -9.01 -4.21 3.27
N LEU A 151 -9.62 -3.06 2.97
CA LEU A 151 -10.52 -2.92 1.82
C LEU A 151 -9.80 -3.18 0.49
N ASP A 152 -8.54 -2.75 0.36
CA ASP A 152 -7.76 -3.00 -0.85
C ASP A 152 -7.41 -4.49 -1.02
N ARG A 153 -7.15 -5.20 0.08
CA ARG A 153 -6.99 -6.67 0.08
C ARG A 153 -8.28 -7.37 -0.35
N GLU A 154 -9.43 -6.98 0.21
CA GLU A 154 -10.74 -7.55 -0.16
C GLU A 154 -11.11 -7.24 -1.62
N ARG A 155 -10.79 -6.04 -2.11
CA ARG A 155 -10.94 -5.67 -3.52
C ARG A 155 -10.09 -6.58 -4.42
N SER A 156 -8.82 -6.80 -4.05
CA SER A 156 -7.90 -7.64 -4.81
C SER A 156 -8.36 -9.11 -4.83
N ARG A 157 -8.82 -9.65 -3.70
CA ARG A 157 -9.42 -10.98 -3.60
C ARG A 157 -10.67 -11.12 -4.47
N SER A 158 -11.59 -10.15 -4.40
CA SER A 158 -12.79 -10.12 -5.23
C SER A 158 -12.44 -10.08 -6.73
N HIS A 159 -11.41 -9.33 -7.10
CA HIS A 159 -10.91 -9.30 -8.48
C HIS A 159 -10.37 -10.65 -8.94
N GLN A 160 -9.56 -11.32 -8.11
CA GLN A 160 -9.06 -12.65 -8.40
C GLN A 160 -10.20 -13.66 -8.60
N MET A 161 -11.23 -13.62 -7.73
CA MET A 161 -12.39 -14.50 -7.85
C MET A 161 -13.17 -14.28 -9.16
N VAL A 162 -13.34 -13.03 -9.58
CA VAL A 162 -13.93 -12.71 -10.89
C VAL A 162 -13.13 -13.33 -12.04
N MET A 163 -11.79 -13.29 -11.98
CA MET A 163 -10.94 -13.89 -13.02
C MET A 163 -11.05 -15.42 -13.05
N VAL A 164 -11.04 -16.07 -11.88
CA VAL A 164 -11.20 -17.53 -11.76
C VAL A 164 -12.56 -17.97 -12.30
N LEU A 165 -13.64 -17.30 -11.92
CA LEU A 165 -14.99 -17.64 -12.40
C LEU A 165 -15.15 -17.39 -13.91
N LEU A 166 -14.53 -16.33 -14.46
CA LEU A 166 -14.55 -16.08 -15.90
C LEU A 166 -13.87 -17.22 -16.69
N THR A 167 -12.68 -17.64 -16.25
CA THR A 167 -11.96 -18.77 -16.90
C THR A 167 -12.74 -20.09 -16.80
N MET A 168 -13.44 -20.31 -15.69
CA MET A 168 -14.31 -21.48 -15.50
C MET A 168 -15.52 -21.46 -16.44
N VAL A 169 -16.19 -20.31 -16.59
CA VAL A 169 -17.30 -20.14 -17.55
C VAL A 169 -16.83 -20.43 -18.98
N ASP A 170 -15.67 -19.91 -19.38
CA ASP A 170 -15.09 -20.15 -20.71
C ASP A 170 -14.79 -21.64 -20.95
N LYS A 171 -14.23 -22.33 -19.95
CA LYS A 171 -13.99 -23.79 -20.01
C LYS A 171 -15.32 -24.54 -20.20
N LEU A 172 -16.33 -24.26 -19.38
CA LEU A 172 -17.65 -24.90 -19.45
C LEU A 172 -18.35 -24.64 -20.79
N GLN A 173 -18.20 -23.45 -21.38
CA GLN A 173 -18.72 -23.18 -22.72
C GLN A 173 -18.06 -24.06 -23.79
N ARG A 174 -16.73 -24.23 -23.74
CA ARG A 174 -16.02 -25.15 -24.66
C ARG A 174 -16.47 -26.59 -24.48
N ASP A 175 -16.65 -27.04 -23.25
CA ASP A 175 -17.13 -28.40 -22.94
C ASP A 175 -18.55 -28.63 -23.47
N ILE A 176 -19.46 -27.68 -23.27
CA ILE A 176 -20.84 -27.74 -23.82
C ILE A 176 -20.82 -27.82 -25.35
N THR A 177 -20.00 -27.01 -26.03
CA THR A 177 -19.91 -27.08 -27.50
C THR A 177 -19.39 -28.43 -27.99
N THR A 178 -18.40 -29.00 -27.29
CA THR A 178 -17.83 -30.32 -27.59
C THR A 178 -18.86 -31.43 -27.38
N LEU A 179 -19.58 -31.41 -26.25
CA LEU A 179 -20.65 -32.37 -25.94
C LEU A 179 -21.83 -32.27 -26.91
N HIS A 180 -22.19 -31.07 -27.37
CA HIS A 180 -23.19 -30.89 -28.41
C HIS A 180 -22.76 -31.51 -29.75
N ALA A 181 -21.50 -31.30 -30.17
CA ALA A 181 -20.95 -31.90 -31.37
C ALA A 181 -20.91 -33.43 -31.27
N GLU A 182 -20.51 -33.97 -30.12
CA GLU A 182 -20.50 -35.41 -29.85
C GLU A 182 -21.92 -36.00 -29.88
N ARG A 183 -22.89 -35.33 -29.24
CA ARG A 183 -24.31 -35.69 -29.30
C ARG A 183 -24.83 -35.74 -30.73
N GLY A 184 -24.42 -34.80 -31.58
CA GLY A 184 -24.73 -34.78 -33.01
C GLY A 184 -24.20 -36.02 -33.74
N ARG A 185 -22.90 -36.31 -33.58
CA ARG A 185 -22.23 -37.47 -34.17
C ARG A 185 -22.84 -38.81 -33.73
N LEU A 186 -23.27 -38.93 -32.47
CA LEU A 186 -23.91 -40.14 -31.95
C LEU A 186 -25.34 -40.34 -32.48
N ARG A 187 -26.09 -39.26 -32.72
CA ARG A 187 -27.43 -39.34 -33.33
C ARG A 187 -27.37 -39.86 -34.76
N GLU A 188 -26.37 -39.44 -35.54
CA GLU A 188 -26.19 -39.90 -36.93
C GLU A 188 -25.81 -41.38 -37.04
N ARG A 189 -25.21 -41.97 -36.00
CA ARG A 189 -24.72 -43.36 -36.01
C ARG A 189 -25.77 -44.40 -35.59
N GLU A 190 -26.99 -43.99 -35.21
CA GLU A 190 -28.20 -44.76 -34.84
C GLU A 190 -28.09 -45.97 -33.85
N HIS A 191 -26.91 -46.47 -33.49
CA HIS A 191 -26.74 -47.81 -32.88
C HIS A 191 -26.18 -47.84 -31.45
N ARG A 192 -26.17 -46.72 -30.70
CA ARG A 192 -25.63 -46.67 -29.32
C ARG A 192 -26.45 -45.77 -28.37
N PRO A 193 -27.61 -46.23 -27.88
CA PRO A 193 -28.48 -45.43 -27.02
C PRO A 193 -27.87 -45.09 -25.65
N GLN A 194 -27.05 -45.99 -25.07
CA GLN A 194 -26.41 -45.75 -23.77
C GLN A 194 -25.42 -44.58 -23.80
N GLN A 195 -24.53 -44.54 -24.80
CA GLN A 195 -23.56 -43.44 -24.97
C GLN A 195 -24.25 -42.09 -25.20
N LEU A 196 -25.37 -42.09 -25.93
CA LEU A 196 -26.15 -40.87 -26.15
C LEU A 196 -26.75 -40.36 -24.83
N GLU A 197 -27.20 -41.24 -23.96
CA GLU A 197 -27.76 -40.87 -22.66
C GLU A 197 -26.68 -40.36 -21.70
N GLU A 198 -25.50 -40.98 -21.68
CA GLU A 198 -24.33 -40.48 -20.92
C GLU A 198 -23.92 -39.07 -21.36
N VAL A 199 -23.84 -38.82 -22.68
CA VAL A 199 -23.52 -37.49 -23.22
C VAL A 199 -24.61 -36.47 -22.88
N ARG A 200 -25.90 -36.87 -22.87
CA ARG A 200 -27.00 -35.99 -22.44
C ARG A 200 -26.92 -35.64 -20.97
N GLN A 201 -26.59 -36.60 -20.11
CA GLN A 201 -26.40 -36.37 -18.68
C GLN A 201 -25.21 -35.45 -18.42
N LYS A 202 -24.07 -35.69 -19.08
CA LYS A 202 -22.89 -34.80 -19.00
C LYS A 202 -23.21 -33.39 -19.46
N LEU A 203 -23.90 -33.26 -20.60
CA LEU A 203 -24.33 -31.97 -21.13
C LEU A 203 -25.25 -31.22 -20.14
N ALA A 204 -26.25 -31.90 -19.57
CA ALA A 204 -27.13 -31.30 -18.57
C ALA A 204 -26.36 -30.86 -17.31
N ARG A 205 -25.38 -31.65 -16.85
CA ARG A 205 -24.49 -31.28 -15.73
C ARG A 205 -23.66 -30.05 -16.06
N SER A 206 -22.99 -30.02 -17.22
CA SER A 206 -22.19 -28.86 -17.64
C SER A 206 -23.03 -27.59 -17.86
N GLU A 207 -24.27 -27.72 -18.33
CA GLU A 207 -25.21 -26.59 -18.44
C GLU A 207 -25.64 -26.04 -17.07
N GLU A 208 -25.84 -26.90 -16.06
CA GLU A 208 -26.11 -26.48 -14.68
C GLU A 208 -24.87 -25.84 -14.05
N GLN A 209 -23.70 -26.45 -14.21
CA GLN A 209 -22.42 -25.89 -13.74
C GLN A 209 -22.18 -24.50 -14.32
N ARG A 210 -22.46 -24.30 -15.63
CA ARG A 210 -22.32 -22.98 -16.25
C ARG A 210 -23.27 -21.96 -15.64
N ARG A 211 -24.55 -22.32 -15.45
CA ARG A 211 -25.53 -21.43 -14.82
C ARG A 211 -25.11 -21.05 -13.40
N SER A 212 -24.57 -22.00 -12.64
CA SER A 212 -24.02 -21.75 -11.30
C SER A 212 -22.81 -20.82 -11.35
N ALA A 213 -21.84 -21.09 -12.22
CA ALA A 213 -20.64 -20.27 -12.40
C ALA A 213 -20.97 -18.82 -12.84
N GLU A 214 -21.94 -18.65 -13.74
CA GLU A 214 -22.43 -17.33 -14.17
C GLU A 214 -23.09 -16.57 -13.00
N ALA A 215 -23.89 -17.25 -12.17
CA ALA A 215 -24.51 -16.65 -11.00
C ALA A 215 -23.50 -16.28 -9.89
N GLU A 216 -22.45 -17.08 -9.70
CA GLU A 216 -21.33 -16.73 -8.80
C GLU A 216 -20.50 -15.56 -9.37
N LEU A 217 -20.29 -15.52 -10.69
CA LEU A 217 -19.54 -14.45 -11.34
C LEU A 217 -20.24 -13.10 -11.18
N ASP A 218 -21.56 -13.06 -11.34
CA ASP A 218 -22.33 -11.84 -11.14
C ASP A 218 -22.30 -11.39 -9.67
N ARG A 219 -22.37 -12.32 -8.70
CA ARG A 219 -22.15 -12.03 -7.27
C ARG A 219 -20.75 -11.47 -6.99
N ALA A 220 -19.70 -12.08 -7.52
CA ALA A 220 -18.33 -11.61 -7.37
C ALA A 220 -18.13 -10.19 -7.94
N ARG A 221 -18.81 -9.84 -9.03
CA ARG A 221 -18.80 -8.48 -9.60
C ARG A 221 -19.51 -7.48 -8.70
N GLU A 222 -20.63 -7.85 -8.10
CA GLU A 222 -21.35 -7.02 -7.14
C GLU A 222 -20.51 -6.76 -5.88
N GLU A 223 -19.85 -7.80 -5.34
CA GLU A 223 -18.94 -7.68 -4.20
C GLU A 223 -17.75 -6.78 -4.51
N ARG A 224 -17.12 -6.95 -5.67
CA ARG A 224 -16.05 -6.05 -6.12
C ARG A 224 -16.54 -4.61 -6.22
N SER A 225 -17.71 -4.38 -6.82
CA SER A 225 -18.29 -3.03 -6.94
C SER A 225 -18.63 -2.41 -5.59
N LYS A 226 -18.92 -3.24 -4.57
CA LYS A 226 -19.10 -2.81 -3.19
C LYS A 226 -17.77 -2.46 -2.53
N ALA A 227 -16.75 -3.31 -2.69
CA ALA A 227 -15.40 -3.04 -2.20
C ALA A 227 -14.81 -1.74 -2.79
N ASP A 228 -15.01 -1.50 -4.10
CA ASP A 228 -14.57 -0.29 -4.78
C ASP A 228 -15.20 0.98 -4.17
N ARG A 229 -16.51 0.96 -3.86
CA ARG A 229 -17.20 2.08 -3.22
C ARG A 229 -16.71 2.33 -1.79
N LEU A 230 -16.56 1.28 -0.99
CA LEU A 230 -16.05 1.40 0.37
C LEU A 230 -14.61 1.92 0.40
N ALA A 231 -13.76 1.49 -0.55
CA ALA A 231 -12.40 1.98 -0.68
C ALA A 231 -12.37 3.48 -1.05
N GLU A 232 -13.28 3.95 -1.91
CA GLU A 232 -13.43 5.37 -2.23
C GLU A 232 -13.86 6.19 -0.99
N GLU A 233 -14.84 5.70 -0.23
CA GLU A 233 -15.30 6.31 1.04
C GLU A 233 -14.17 6.38 2.08
N ALA A 234 -13.40 5.29 2.26
CA ALA A 234 -12.26 5.25 3.16
C ALA A 234 -11.15 6.24 2.74
N ALA A 235 -10.88 6.37 1.43
CA ALA A 235 -9.94 7.34 0.92
C ALA A 235 -10.40 8.79 1.19
N GLU A 236 -11.71 9.07 1.11
CA GLU A 236 -12.27 10.38 1.46
C GLU A 236 -12.17 10.69 2.96
N GLN A 237 -12.40 9.70 3.83
CA GLN A 237 -12.18 9.84 5.28
C GLN A 237 -10.70 10.16 5.60
N ILE A 238 -9.76 9.44 4.98
CA ILE A 238 -8.33 9.69 5.15
C ILE A 238 -7.98 11.12 4.72
N ARG A 239 -8.51 11.61 3.58
CA ARG A 239 -8.29 13.00 3.13
C ARG A 239 -8.84 13.99 4.15
N THR A 240 -10.05 13.77 4.64
CA THR A 240 -10.71 14.65 5.62
C THR A 240 -9.91 14.72 6.93
N LEU A 241 -9.48 13.59 7.47
CA LEU A 241 -8.65 13.52 8.68
C LEU A 241 -7.29 14.19 8.49
N LYS A 242 -6.65 14.01 7.32
CA LYS A 242 -5.40 14.71 6.98
C LYS A 242 -5.59 16.23 6.94
N ASP A 243 -6.67 16.70 6.30
CA ASP A 243 -7.00 18.13 6.24
C ASP A 243 -7.29 18.71 7.63
N GLU A 244 -7.96 17.96 8.51
CA GLU A 244 -8.19 18.37 9.91
C GLU A 244 -6.90 18.48 10.71
N LEU A 245 -6.00 17.51 10.55
CA LEU A 245 -4.68 17.51 11.19
C LEU A 245 -3.85 18.72 10.71
N GLU A 246 -3.87 18.99 9.41
CA GLU A 246 -3.20 20.14 8.81
C GLU A 246 -3.79 21.48 9.31
N ARG A 247 -5.12 21.58 9.44
CA ARG A 247 -5.77 22.75 10.05
C ARG A 247 -5.33 22.98 11.50
N LEU A 248 -5.18 21.91 12.30
CA LEU A 248 -4.67 22.03 13.67
C LEU A 248 -3.21 22.49 13.71
N ARG A 249 -2.37 22.00 12.80
CA ARG A 249 -0.96 22.43 12.68
C ARG A 249 -0.84 23.91 12.33
N GLN A 250 -1.66 24.39 11.38
CA GLN A 250 -1.66 25.80 10.99
C GLN A 250 -2.15 26.72 12.12
N GLY A 251 -3.08 26.25 12.96
CA GLY A 251 -3.63 27.00 14.09
C GLY A 251 -2.65 27.22 15.25
N THR A 252 -1.73 26.28 15.50
CA THR A 252 -0.75 26.37 16.60
C THR A 252 0.48 27.20 16.27
N GLY A 253 0.70 27.55 14.99
CA GLY A 253 1.86 28.32 14.55
C GLY A 253 3.20 27.61 14.80
N GLN A 254 3.16 26.31 15.05
CA GLN A 254 4.35 25.49 15.26
C GLN A 254 4.96 25.19 13.88
N PRO A 255 6.23 25.55 13.63
CA PRO A 255 6.90 25.21 12.38
C PRO A 255 6.96 23.69 12.24
N ASP A 256 6.66 23.22 11.02
CA ASP A 256 6.58 21.81 10.67
C ASP A 256 7.96 21.15 10.79
N ASN A 257 8.19 20.49 11.93
CA ASN A 257 9.37 19.68 12.19
C ASN A 257 9.07 18.17 12.09
N SER A 258 7.89 17.80 11.59
CA SER A 258 7.54 16.40 11.38
C SER A 258 8.06 15.93 10.02
N PRO A 259 8.68 14.73 9.93
CA PRO A 259 9.02 14.15 8.64
C PRO A 259 7.74 13.93 7.81
N PRO A 260 7.84 13.99 6.45
CA PRO A 260 6.69 13.78 5.58
C PRO A 260 6.10 12.39 5.81
N LEU A 261 4.79 12.34 6.09
CA LEU A 261 4.04 11.08 6.20
C LEU A 261 3.95 10.43 4.81
N THR A 262 4.85 9.49 4.54
CA THR A 262 4.78 8.66 3.34
C THR A 262 3.61 7.70 3.48
N VAL A 263 2.74 7.73 2.49
CA VAL A 263 1.61 6.81 2.38
C VAL A 263 2.16 5.40 2.09
N PRO A 264 1.80 4.36 2.87
CA PRO A 264 2.21 3.00 2.53
C PRO A 264 1.63 2.63 1.16
N SER A 265 2.52 2.30 0.22
CA SER A 265 2.12 1.76 -1.08
C SER A 265 1.49 0.38 -0.89
N PRO A 266 0.39 0.05 -1.59
CA PRO A 266 -0.23 -1.25 -1.46
C PRO A 266 0.71 -2.34 -1.97
N SER A 267 1.29 -3.10 -1.04
CA SER A 267 2.10 -4.28 -1.33
C SER A 267 1.23 -5.35 -1.98
N ALA A 268 1.70 -5.90 -3.11
CA ALA A 268 1.04 -6.99 -3.82
C ALA A 268 0.85 -8.19 -2.87
N SER A 269 -0.40 -8.48 -2.51
CA SER A 269 -0.74 -9.60 -1.64
C SER A 269 -0.44 -10.93 -2.31
N GLU A 270 0.21 -11.82 -1.56
CA GLU A 270 0.41 -13.24 -1.85
C GLU A 270 -0.93 -13.88 -2.27
N GLY A 271 -1.00 -14.32 -3.52
CA GLY A 271 -2.13 -15.08 -4.02
C GLY A 271 -2.09 -16.47 -3.40
N GLU A 272 -3.15 -16.86 -2.70
CA GLU A 272 -3.40 -18.28 -2.49
C GLU A 272 -3.69 -18.88 -3.88
N ASP A 273 -2.79 -19.77 -4.32
CA ASP A 273 -2.90 -20.51 -5.58
C ASP A 273 -4.18 -21.35 -5.59
N PHE A 274 -5.26 -20.74 -6.10
CA PHE A 274 -6.51 -21.42 -6.41
C PHE A 274 -6.32 -22.26 -7.67
N GLU A 275 -5.52 -23.30 -7.54
CA GLU A 275 -5.23 -24.23 -8.62
C GLU A 275 -6.38 -25.24 -8.71
N ALA A 276 -7.36 -24.91 -9.54
CA ALA A 276 -8.49 -25.77 -9.86
C ALA A 276 -7.97 -26.98 -10.66
N ALA A 277 -7.56 -28.04 -9.94
CA ALA A 277 -7.37 -29.36 -10.55
C ALA A 277 -8.60 -29.69 -11.39
N ALA A 278 -8.37 -30.04 -12.66
CA ALA A 278 -9.33 -29.93 -13.75
C ALA A 278 -10.60 -30.81 -13.61
N ASP A 279 -10.65 -31.71 -12.62
CA ASP A 279 -11.66 -32.76 -12.52
C ASP A 279 -12.81 -32.48 -11.54
N ASP A 280 -12.71 -31.49 -10.64
CA ASP A 280 -13.79 -31.19 -9.68
C ASP A 280 -14.30 -29.74 -9.78
N ILE A 281 -14.91 -29.39 -10.92
CA ILE A 281 -15.56 -28.08 -11.15
C ILE A 281 -16.61 -27.78 -10.08
N ASP A 282 -17.36 -28.78 -9.62
CA ASP A 282 -18.38 -28.61 -8.59
C ASP A 282 -17.77 -28.22 -7.24
N ASP A 283 -16.64 -28.83 -6.86
CA ASP A 283 -15.94 -28.48 -5.63
C ASP A 283 -15.29 -27.10 -5.73
N ALA A 284 -14.77 -26.74 -6.90
CA ALA A 284 -14.24 -25.40 -7.16
C ALA A 284 -15.33 -24.33 -7.04
N LEU A 285 -16.52 -24.57 -7.60
CA LEU A 285 -17.68 -23.68 -7.45
C LEU A 285 -18.15 -23.58 -5.99
N ALA A 286 -18.18 -24.70 -5.26
CA ALA A 286 -18.53 -24.70 -3.84
C ALA A 286 -17.50 -23.92 -2.99
N LYS A 287 -16.21 -24.00 -3.32
CA LYS A 287 -15.15 -23.20 -2.68
C LYS A 287 -15.28 -21.72 -3.02
N ALA A 288 -15.51 -21.38 -4.29
CA ALA A 288 -15.72 -20.01 -4.73
C ALA A 288 -16.91 -19.36 -4.00
N SER A 289 -18.04 -20.06 -3.93
CA SER A 289 -19.23 -19.62 -3.20
C SER A 289 -18.93 -19.34 -1.72
N ARG A 290 -18.21 -20.23 -1.03
CA ARG A 290 -17.82 -20.00 0.38
C ARG A 290 -16.89 -18.81 0.55
N HIS A 291 -15.98 -18.60 -0.40
CA HIS A 291 -15.05 -17.48 -0.36
C HIS A 291 -15.79 -16.14 -0.54
N LEU A 292 -16.72 -16.08 -1.50
CA LEU A 292 -17.61 -14.92 -1.70
C LEU A 292 -18.47 -14.67 -0.45
N ASP A 293 -19.09 -15.70 0.12
CA ASP A 293 -19.88 -15.55 1.36
C ASP A 293 -19.06 -14.97 2.53
N ASN A 294 -17.78 -15.35 2.65
CA ASN A 294 -16.88 -14.81 3.67
C ASN A 294 -16.46 -13.37 3.34
N GLY A 295 -16.13 -13.09 2.08
CA GLY A 295 -15.79 -11.75 1.60
C GLY A 295 -16.94 -10.76 1.79
N ALA A 296 -18.17 -11.15 1.43
CA ALA A 296 -19.37 -10.34 1.65
C ALA A 296 -19.55 -9.95 3.13
N ARG A 297 -19.40 -10.90 4.06
CA ARG A 297 -19.47 -10.63 5.51
C ARG A 297 -18.36 -9.70 5.97
N ARG A 298 -17.14 -9.86 5.44
CA ARG A 298 -16.01 -8.99 5.77
C ARG A 298 -16.23 -7.56 5.27
N LEU A 299 -16.75 -7.41 4.05
CA LEU A 299 -17.12 -6.10 3.50
C LEU A 299 -18.26 -5.44 4.30
N ASP A 300 -19.25 -6.21 4.77
CA ASP A 300 -20.30 -5.69 5.67
C ASP A 300 -19.73 -5.24 7.02
N GLN A 301 -18.77 -5.98 7.57
CA GLN A 301 -18.08 -5.61 8.80
C GLN A 301 -17.29 -4.30 8.60
N LEU A 302 -16.46 -4.24 7.56
CA LEU A 302 -15.67 -3.05 7.21
C LEU A 302 -16.55 -1.82 6.96
N ALA A 303 -17.70 -2.01 6.30
CA ALA A 303 -18.68 -0.95 6.13
C ALA A 303 -19.21 -0.46 7.47
N CYS A 304 -19.58 -1.34 8.40
CA CYS A 304 -20.04 -0.95 9.74
C CYS A 304 -18.95 -0.18 10.51
N GLU A 305 -17.70 -0.62 10.45
CA GLU A 305 -16.56 0.02 11.11
C GLU A 305 -16.27 1.40 10.52
N LEU A 306 -16.37 1.54 9.19
CA LEU A 306 -16.18 2.81 8.48
C LEU A 306 -17.19 3.88 8.95
N HIS A 307 -18.43 3.48 9.24
CA HIS A 307 -19.48 4.38 9.72
C HIS A 307 -19.35 4.74 11.21
N GLN A 308 -18.73 3.90 12.04
CA GLN A 308 -18.56 4.18 13.47
C GLN A 308 -17.56 5.29 13.77
N ASP A 309 -16.57 5.47 12.88
CA ASP A 309 -15.50 6.46 13.02
C ASP A 309 -15.81 7.79 12.31
N ASP A 310 -17.02 7.97 11.77
CA ASP A 310 -17.42 9.22 11.12
C ASP A 310 -17.40 10.38 12.15
N PRO A 311 -16.54 11.40 11.94
CA PRO A 311 -16.26 12.44 12.93
C PRO A 311 -17.48 13.31 13.31
N LEU A 312 -18.57 13.26 12.55
CA LEU A 312 -19.73 14.13 12.77
C LEU A 312 -20.63 13.68 13.94
N ASP A 313 -20.65 12.39 14.30
CA ASP A 313 -21.59 11.88 15.33
C ASP A 313 -20.95 11.58 16.69
N ASN A 314 -19.63 11.33 16.75
CA ASN A 314 -18.94 10.99 17.99
C ASN A 314 -18.35 12.23 18.70
N SER A 315 -19.24 13.15 19.08
CA SER A 315 -18.93 14.26 20.00
C SER A 315 -19.06 13.81 21.46
N VAL A 316 -18.27 12.84 21.93
CA VAL A 316 -18.40 12.33 23.31
C VAL A 316 -17.09 12.35 24.09
N ALA A 317 -17.14 13.13 25.16
CA ALA A 317 -16.53 12.96 26.48
C ALA A 317 -15.29 12.06 26.53
N ILE A 318 -14.12 12.69 26.56
CA ILE A 318 -12.89 12.07 27.05
C ILE A 318 -13.08 11.83 28.55
N ALA A 319 -13.45 10.60 28.91
CA ALA A 319 -13.37 10.10 30.27
C ALA A 319 -11.90 9.84 30.60
N GLU A 320 -11.39 10.56 31.58
CA GLU A 320 -10.05 10.37 32.14
C GLU A 320 -10.02 9.06 32.92
N THR A 321 -9.41 8.03 32.33
CA THR A 321 -8.96 6.84 33.04
C THR A 321 -7.46 6.73 32.86
N GLY A 322 -6.73 7.21 33.88
CA GLY A 322 -5.30 7.02 34.00
C GLY A 322 -5.02 5.76 34.81
N GLU A 323 -4.45 4.76 34.17
CA GLU A 323 -3.62 3.73 34.77
C GLU A 323 -2.30 3.76 34.01
N ALA A 324 -1.26 4.27 34.67
CA ALA A 324 0.11 4.26 34.17
C ALA A 324 0.73 2.93 34.60
N ASP A 325 0.72 1.96 33.70
CA ASP A 325 1.61 0.81 33.80
C ASP A 325 3.00 1.24 33.29
N ASP A 326 3.99 1.17 34.17
CA ASP A 326 5.41 1.29 33.83
C ASP A 326 5.83 0.04 33.05
N GLU A 327 5.39 -0.07 31.80
CA GLU A 327 5.96 -1.00 30.83
C GLU A 327 7.35 -0.47 30.44
N PRO A 328 8.41 -1.30 30.48
CA PRO A 328 9.74 -0.86 30.07
C PRO A 328 9.67 -0.29 28.65
N ASP A 329 10.38 0.82 28.43
CA ASP A 329 10.42 1.57 27.18
C ASP A 329 11.02 0.71 26.03
N ASP A 330 10.19 -0.17 25.46
CA ASP A 330 10.51 -1.11 24.38
C ASP A 330 10.96 -0.34 23.12
N GLU A 331 10.50 0.89 22.95
CA GLU A 331 10.91 1.80 21.89
C GLU A 331 12.38 2.22 22.06
N ALA A 332 12.79 2.59 23.28
CA ALA A 332 14.19 2.93 23.55
C ALA A 332 15.14 1.73 23.34
N LEU A 333 14.71 0.50 23.65
CA LEU A 333 15.51 -0.69 23.38
C LEU A 333 15.65 -0.95 21.87
N THR A 334 14.54 -0.83 21.14
CA THR A 334 14.49 -0.98 19.68
C THR A 334 15.43 0.00 18.99
N LEU A 335 15.34 1.30 19.33
CA LEU A 335 16.22 2.35 18.80
C LEU A 335 17.69 2.11 19.12
N ARG A 336 17.99 1.57 20.31
CA ARG A 336 19.37 1.23 20.69
C ARG A 336 19.93 0.09 19.85
N ILE A 337 19.14 -0.95 19.61
CA ILE A 337 19.53 -2.07 18.76
C ILE A 337 19.76 -1.59 17.32
N LEU A 338 18.84 -0.81 16.75
CA LEU A 338 18.99 -0.25 15.40
C LEU A 338 20.26 0.59 15.27
N THR A 339 20.52 1.47 16.25
CA THR A 339 21.73 2.30 16.28
C THR A 339 22.99 1.44 16.32
N GLN A 340 22.99 0.37 17.12
CA GLN A 340 24.13 -0.54 17.24
C GLN A 340 24.37 -1.32 15.95
N VAL A 341 23.32 -1.83 15.30
CA VAL A 341 23.42 -2.58 14.04
C VAL A 341 23.93 -1.68 12.91
N ARG A 342 23.41 -0.45 12.81
CA ARG A 342 23.89 0.56 11.86
C ARG A 342 25.38 0.86 12.07
N ALA A 343 25.82 1.02 13.32
CA ALA A 343 27.23 1.21 13.64
C ALA A 343 28.10 -0.03 13.31
N MET A 344 27.56 -1.24 13.49
CA MET A 344 28.26 -2.47 13.11
C MET A 344 28.46 -2.57 11.60
N LYS A 345 27.47 -2.13 10.80
CA LYS A 345 27.57 -2.04 9.34
C LYS A 345 28.74 -1.17 8.90
N GLU A 346 28.91 0.01 9.52
CA GLU A 346 30.04 0.92 9.25
C GLU A 346 31.40 0.30 9.58
N HIS A 347 31.44 -0.72 10.42
CA HIS A 347 32.66 -1.42 10.83
C HIS A 347 32.91 -2.74 10.10
N GLY A 348 32.02 -3.19 9.21
CA GLY A 348 32.18 -4.34 8.31
C GLY A 348 32.40 -5.69 9.00
N SER A 349 33.53 -5.87 9.68
CA SER A 349 33.88 -7.10 10.41
C SER A 349 32.89 -7.44 11.52
N SER A 350 32.37 -6.43 12.24
CA SER A 350 31.37 -6.67 13.29
C SER A 350 30.03 -7.11 12.72
N PHE A 351 29.66 -6.60 11.54
CA PHE A 351 28.45 -6.99 10.83
C PHE A 351 28.53 -8.43 10.31
N ILE A 352 29.70 -8.82 9.78
CA ILE A 352 29.96 -10.19 9.35
C ILE A 352 29.94 -11.15 10.55
N SER A 353 30.60 -10.81 11.67
CA SER A 353 30.52 -11.63 12.89
C SER A 353 29.09 -11.78 13.40
N LEU A 354 28.24 -10.75 13.29
CA LEU A 354 26.83 -10.85 13.64
C LEU A 354 26.09 -11.88 12.76
N ALA A 355 26.37 -11.89 11.46
CA ALA A 355 25.73 -12.82 10.53
C ALA A 355 26.23 -14.28 10.67
N LEU A 356 27.50 -14.48 11.04
CA LEU A 356 28.16 -15.79 10.97
C LEU A 356 28.39 -16.46 12.32
N GLU A 357 28.56 -15.67 13.39
CA GLU A 357 29.02 -16.17 14.70
C GLU A 357 28.03 -15.87 15.83
N ALA A 358 27.06 -14.98 15.60
CA ALA A 358 26.07 -14.68 16.61
C ALA A 358 25.17 -15.90 16.89
N PRO A 359 24.76 -16.08 18.15
CA PRO A 359 23.67 -16.99 18.49
C PRO A 359 22.44 -16.73 17.60
N THR A 360 21.81 -17.79 17.12
CA THR A 360 20.70 -17.73 16.16
C THR A 360 19.52 -16.90 16.69
N ASP A 361 19.24 -16.98 17.99
CA ASP A 361 18.23 -16.18 18.69
C ASP A 361 18.55 -14.68 18.66
N LEU A 362 19.83 -14.31 18.83
CA LEU A 362 20.27 -12.93 18.70
C LEU A 362 20.15 -12.43 17.26
N PHE A 363 20.55 -13.24 16.27
CA PHE A 363 20.42 -12.88 14.86
C PHE A 363 18.95 -12.64 14.50
N VAL A 364 18.05 -13.56 14.85
CA VAL A 364 16.63 -13.42 14.55
C VAL A 364 15.97 -12.30 15.34
N GLY A 365 16.42 -12.04 16.58
CA GLY A 365 16.01 -10.87 17.34
C GLY A 365 16.39 -9.55 16.66
N VAL A 366 17.62 -9.45 16.14
CA VAL A 366 18.08 -8.29 15.36
C VAL A 366 17.28 -8.14 14.08
N MET A 367 17.07 -9.23 13.34
CA MET A 367 16.23 -9.22 12.13
C MET A 367 14.84 -8.70 12.46
N ARG A 368 14.20 -9.20 13.51
CA ARG A 368 12.87 -8.74 13.94
C ARG A 368 12.85 -7.24 14.22
N VAL A 369 13.87 -6.71 14.89
CA VAL A 369 13.98 -5.27 15.17
C VAL A 369 14.14 -4.45 13.88
N LEU A 370 14.98 -4.90 12.95
CA LEU A 370 15.16 -4.22 11.66
C LEU A 370 13.87 -4.20 10.83
N LEU A 371 13.05 -5.24 10.94
CA LEU A 371 11.83 -5.42 10.16
C LEU A 371 10.59 -4.77 10.77
N LEU A 372 10.63 -4.47 12.07
CA LEU A 372 9.58 -3.72 12.78
C LEU A 372 9.90 -2.22 12.87
N SER A 373 11.03 -1.77 12.32
CA SER A 373 11.41 -0.37 12.29
C SER A 373 10.59 0.38 11.24
N ASP A 374 9.93 1.47 11.63
CA ASP A 374 9.17 2.36 10.74
C ASP A 374 10.07 3.16 9.76
N ASP A 375 11.40 3.07 9.87
CA ASP A 375 12.38 3.71 8.99
C ASP A 375 12.68 2.79 7.78
N ASP A 376 11.61 2.52 7.01
CA ASP A 376 11.35 1.28 6.26
C ASP A 376 12.42 0.86 5.23
N GLU A 377 13.10 1.78 4.55
CA GLU A 377 13.95 1.37 3.42
C GLU A 377 15.35 0.93 3.87
N LYS A 378 15.99 1.69 4.77
CA LYS A 378 17.39 1.45 5.16
C LYS A 378 17.54 0.25 6.09
N ASP A 379 16.58 0.05 6.99
CA ASP A 379 16.63 -1.05 7.94
C ASP A 379 16.24 -2.37 7.26
N TRP A 380 15.36 -2.32 6.26
CA TRP A 380 15.03 -3.47 5.42
C TRP A 380 16.19 -3.88 4.51
N ASP A 381 16.91 -2.92 3.93
CA ASP A 381 18.16 -3.17 3.19
C ASP A 381 19.22 -3.83 4.08
N LEU A 382 19.35 -3.35 5.32
CA LEU A 382 20.24 -3.93 6.33
C LEU A 382 19.88 -5.38 6.67
N ALA A 383 18.58 -5.68 6.79
CA ALA A 383 18.09 -7.03 7.03
C ALA A 383 18.43 -7.97 5.86
N HIS A 384 18.26 -7.51 4.61
CA HIS A 384 18.63 -8.28 3.42
C HIS A 384 20.15 -8.49 3.33
N GLU A 385 20.94 -7.46 3.64
CA GLU A 385 22.40 -7.58 3.64
C GLU A 385 22.88 -8.58 4.70
N LEU A 386 22.25 -8.65 5.88
CA LEU A 386 22.54 -9.69 6.88
C LEU A 386 22.24 -11.10 6.35
N LEU A 387 21.09 -11.29 5.69
CA LEU A 387 20.72 -12.56 5.09
C LEU A 387 21.66 -12.94 3.93
N ASP A 388 22.11 -11.96 3.14
CA ASP A 388 23.06 -12.18 2.04
C ASP A 388 24.43 -12.60 2.56
N VAL A 389 24.94 -11.94 3.61
CA VAL A 389 26.20 -12.32 4.26
C VAL A 389 26.10 -13.71 4.88
N ALA A 390 25.03 -13.98 5.63
CA ALA A 390 24.78 -15.31 6.19
C ALA A 390 24.68 -16.37 5.08
N GLY A 391 23.92 -16.09 4.03
CA GLY A 391 23.73 -16.97 2.88
C GLY A 391 25.01 -17.23 2.11
N THR A 392 25.91 -16.26 2.01
CA THR A 392 27.17 -16.34 1.24
C THR A 392 28.33 -16.98 2.03
N GLU A 393 28.40 -16.74 3.34
CA GLU A 393 29.55 -17.16 4.16
C GLU A 393 29.22 -18.14 5.29
N GLY A 394 27.96 -18.24 5.72
CA GLY A 394 27.49 -19.14 6.79
C GLY A 394 27.89 -20.60 6.61
N THR A 395 28.15 -21.31 7.71
CA THR A 395 28.42 -22.75 7.67
C THR A 395 27.11 -23.54 7.51
N PRO A 396 27.12 -24.75 6.92
CA PRO A 396 25.89 -25.53 6.77
C PRO A 396 25.10 -25.76 8.07
N PRO A 397 25.71 -26.09 9.23
CA PRO A 397 24.97 -26.23 10.48
C PRO A 397 24.32 -24.92 10.94
N HIS A 398 25.05 -23.81 10.86
CA HIS A 398 24.53 -22.47 11.19
C HIS A 398 23.32 -22.10 10.34
N LEU A 399 23.37 -22.39 9.04
CA LEU A 399 22.26 -22.12 8.13
C LEU A 399 21.02 -22.96 8.44
N CYS A 400 21.18 -24.22 8.86
CA CYS A 400 20.07 -25.09 9.26
C CYS A 400 19.39 -24.57 10.54
N GLU A 401 20.19 -24.18 11.54
CA GLU A 401 19.67 -23.59 12.78
C GLU A 401 18.94 -22.27 12.49
N LEU A 402 19.54 -21.42 11.65
CA LEU A 402 18.95 -20.14 11.26
C LEU A 402 17.63 -20.31 10.50
N LEU A 403 17.55 -21.26 9.57
CA LEU A 403 16.30 -21.55 8.86
C LEU A 403 15.21 -22.07 9.81
N ALA A 404 15.54 -22.98 10.72
CA ALA A 404 14.58 -23.46 11.74
C ALA A 404 14.04 -22.30 12.59
N GLU A 405 14.93 -21.45 13.08
CA GLU A 405 14.53 -20.33 13.92
C GLU A 405 13.65 -19.36 13.12
N LEU A 406 14.05 -18.96 11.91
CA LEU A 406 13.25 -18.08 11.05
C LEU A 406 11.86 -18.69 10.80
N ARG A 407 11.75 -19.97 10.44
CA ARG A 407 10.46 -20.66 10.21
C ARG A 407 9.54 -20.68 11.44
N SER A 408 10.09 -20.60 12.65
CA SER A 408 9.29 -20.59 13.88
C SER A 408 8.56 -19.26 14.15
N HIS A 409 8.96 -18.18 13.47
CA HIS A 409 8.35 -16.85 13.64
C HIS A 409 7.24 -16.59 12.61
N GLN A 410 6.22 -15.83 13.02
CA GLN A 410 4.98 -15.58 12.24
C GLN A 410 5.23 -15.02 10.82
N ASN A 411 6.30 -14.24 10.63
CA ASN A 411 6.70 -13.67 9.33
C ASN A 411 8.00 -14.28 8.77
N GLY A 412 8.56 -15.29 9.44
CA GLY A 412 9.91 -15.74 9.12
C GLY A 412 10.01 -16.68 7.91
N ASN A 413 8.88 -17.11 7.36
CA ASN A 413 8.85 -17.81 6.07
C ASN A 413 9.47 -16.97 4.94
N PHE A 414 9.11 -15.69 4.85
CA PHE A 414 9.64 -14.79 3.82
C PHE A 414 11.17 -14.68 3.92
N TYR A 415 11.71 -14.48 5.13
CA TYR A 415 13.16 -14.37 5.34
C TYR A 415 13.90 -15.68 5.12
N ALA A 416 13.28 -16.83 5.45
CA ALA A 416 13.82 -18.13 5.09
C ALA A 416 13.96 -18.26 3.57
N TYR A 417 12.96 -17.84 2.79
CA TYR A 417 13.07 -17.82 1.32
C TYR A 417 14.14 -16.87 0.80
N SER A 418 14.29 -15.68 1.38
CA SER A 418 15.35 -14.73 1.04
C SER A 418 16.73 -15.34 1.31
N LEU A 419 16.93 -15.96 2.48
CA LEU A 419 18.17 -16.66 2.82
C LEU A 419 18.48 -17.81 1.85
N LEU A 420 17.50 -18.66 1.54
CA LEU A 420 17.65 -19.74 0.56
C LEU A 420 18.03 -19.21 -0.83
N SER A 421 17.47 -18.07 -1.23
CA SER A 421 17.79 -17.41 -2.51
C SER A 421 19.22 -16.86 -2.51
N ALA A 422 19.67 -16.25 -1.41
CA ALA A 422 21.06 -15.80 -1.24
C ALA A 422 22.06 -16.97 -1.30
N ILE A 423 21.76 -18.08 -0.62
CA ILE A 423 22.55 -19.32 -0.68
C ILE A 423 22.66 -19.80 -2.13
N ALA A 424 21.52 -19.90 -2.83
CA ALA A 424 21.44 -20.38 -4.20
C ALA A 424 22.22 -19.51 -5.20
N ALA A 425 22.23 -18.20 -5.03
CA ALA A 425 22.89 -17.26 -5.92
C ALA A 425 24.42 -17.26 -5.76
N SER A 426 24.92 -17.40 -4.53
CA SER A 426 26.32 -17.10 -4.20
C SER A 426 27.20 -18.34 -3.96
N ARG A 427 26.62 -19.49 -3.62
CA ARG A 427 27.41 -20.67 -3.22
C ARG A 427 27.94 -21.47 -4.39
N SER A 428 29.13 -22.04 -4.19
CA SER A 428 29.70 -23.00 -5.13
C SER A 428 28.90 -24.31 -5.13
N PRO A 429 28.94 -25.10 -6.22
CA PRO A 429 28.24 -26.38 -6.31
C PRO A 429 28.50 -27.34 -5.13
N GLY A 430 29.75 -27.46 -4.69
CA GLY A 430 30.10 -28.32 -3.56
C GLY A 430 29.54 -27.82 -2.22
N ALA A 431 29.49 -26.50 -2.04
CA ALA A 431 28.87 -25.91 -0.85
C ALA A 431 27.35 -26.12 -0.84
N LEU A 432 26.68 -25.97 -2.00
CA LEU A 432 25.25 -26.24 -2.13
C LEU A 432 24.91 -27.68 -1.74
N VAL A 433 25.68 -28.65 -2.23
CA VAL A 433 25.49 -30.08 -1.90
C VAL A 433 25.68 -30.34 -0.40
N ALA A 434 26.69 -29.72 0.21
CA ALA A 434 26.92 -29.82 1.65
C ALA A 434 25.77 -29.23 2.48
N ILE A 435 25.19 -28.11 2.03
CA ILE A 435 24.02 -27.50 2.69
C ILE A 435 22.78 -28.37 2.54
N VAL A 436 22.51 -28.91 1.34
CA VAL A 436 21.39 -29.84 1.13
C VAL A 436 21.54 -31.07 2.03
N ALA A 437 22.74 -31.64 2.13
CA ALA A 437 23.01 -32.76 3.04
C ALA A 437 22.74 -32.40 4.51
N ALA A 438 23.21 -31.23 4.97
CA ALA A 438 22.99 -30.77 6.33
C ALA A 438 21.50 -30.53 6.65
N LEU A 439 20.73 -30.00 5.69
CA LEU A 439 19.28 -29.83 5.82
C LEU A 439 18.57 -31.19 5.96
N ARG A 440 18.97 -32.18 5.16
CA ARG A 440 18.45 -33.56 5.26
C ARG A 440 18.80 -34.20 6.60
N GLU A 441 20.04 -34.05 7.07
CA GLU A 441 20.49 -34.57 8.37
C GLU A 441 19.74 -33.93 9.55
N SER A 442 19.29 -32.70 9.38
CA SER A 442 18.50 -31.94 10.37
C SER A 442 16.99 -32.16 10.23
N GLU A 443 16.55 -33.11 9.40
CA GLU A 443 15.13 -33.39 9.10
C GLU A 443 14.36 -32.20 8.49
N GLN A 444 15.07 -31.24 7.86
CA GLN A 444 14.51 -30.07 7.18
C GLN A 444 14.29 -30.35 5.68
N ASP A 445 13.58 -31.43 5.37
CA ASP A 445 13.38 -31.90 4.00
C ASP A 445 12.71 -30.85 3.09
N ALA A 446 11.78 -30.07 3.63
CA ALA A 446 11.09 -29.02 2.90
C ALA A 446 12.05 -27.90 2.47
N ASP A 447 12.91 -27.44 3.37
CA ASP A 447 13.90 -26.39 3.07
C ASP A 447 14.97 -26.90 2.11
N ALA A 448 15.35 -28.19 2.16
CA ALA A 448 16.24 -28.79 1.17
C ALA A 448 15.65 -28.72 -0.26
N TYR A 449 14.37 -29.06 -0.42
CA TYR A 449 13.71 -28.94 -1.73
C TYR A 449 13.56 -27.49 -2.17
N GLN A 450 13.23 -26.58 -1.26
CA GLN A 450 13.15 -25.16 -1.57
C GLN A 450 14.50 -24.56 -1.96
N LEU A 451 15.60 -25.00 -1.34
CA LEU A 451 16.95 -24.62 -1.75
C LEU A 451 17.24 -25.08 -3.17
N LEU A 452 16.91 -26.33 -3.52
CA LEU A 452 17.10 -26.84 -4.88
C LEU A 452 16.26 -26.06 -5.91
N THR A 453 15.03 -25.71 -5.56
CA THR A 453 14.18 -24.85 -6.40
C THR A 453 14.79 -23.44 -6.54
N ALA A 454 15.33 -22.87 -5.47
CA ALA A 454 16.04 -21.59 -5.53
C ALA A 454 17.31 -21.68 -6.40
N VAL A 455 18.09 -22.76 -6.30
CA VAL A 455 19.26 -23.02 -7.17
C VAL A 455 18.84 -23.06 -8.64
N ALA A 456 17.76 -23.77 -8.96
CA ALA A 456 17.19 -23.77 -10.31
C ALA A 456 16.80 -22.37 -10.77
N ARG A 457 16.14 -21.57 -9.92
CA ARG A 457 15.57 -20.26 -10.27
C ARG A 457 16.58 -19.11 -10.36
N VAL A 458 17.52 -19.01 -9.41
CA VAL A 458 18.45 -17.87 -9.31
C VAL A 458 19.93 -18.26 -9.44
N GLY A 459 20.30 -19.52 -9.23
CA GLY A 459 21.69 -19.98 -9.32
C GLY A 459 22.30 -19.89 -10.73
N PRO A 460 23.60 -19.58 -10.90
CA PRO A 460 24.22 -19.51 -12.22
C PRO A 460 24.02 -20.81 -13.03
N ALA A 461 23.65 -20.71 -14.30
CA ALA A 461 23.40 -21.91 -15.14
C ALA A 461 24.61 -22.85 -15.19
N CYS A 462 25.83 -22.30 -15.15
CA CYS A 462 27.07 -23.07 -15.11
C CYS A 462 27.28 -23.85 -13.80
N PHE A 463 26.55 -23.55 -12.72
CA PHE A 463 26.62 -24.27 -11.45
C PHE A 463 25.67 -25.46 -11.40
N ILE A 464 24.60 -25.47 -12.21
CA ILE A 464 23.57 -26.50 -12.16
C ILE A 464 24.16 -27.87 -12.49
N SER A 465 24.88 -28.01 -13.61
CA SER A 465 25.44 -29.30 -14.02
C SER A 465 26.40 -29.88 -12.96
N PRO A 466 27.43 -29.16 -12.46
CA PRO A 466 28.28 -29.68 -11.39
C PRO A 466 27.53 -30.02 -10.09
N THR A 467 26.44 -29.31 -9.78
CA THR A 467 25.61 -29.57 -8.59
C THR A 467 24.82 -30.87 -8.76
N VAL A 468 24.13 -31.05 -9.89
CA VAL A 468 23.40 -32.28 -10.27
C VAL A 468 24.28 -33.52 -10.12
N LEU A 469 25.55 -33.44 -10.51
CA LEU A 469 26.46 -34.59 -10.47
C LEU A 469 26.95 -34.99 -9.08
N GLN A 470 26.77 -34.13 -8.09
CA GLN A 470 27.18 -34.36 -6.70
C GLN A 470 26.00 -34.66 -5.77
N LEU A 471 24.77 -34.39 -6.21
CA LEU A 471 23.55 -34.68 -5.48
C LEU A 471 23.17 -36.18 -5.55
N SER A 472 22.28 -36.60 -4.66
CA SER A 472 21.60 -37.90 -4.77
C SER A 472 20.74 -37.94 -6.04
N ASP A 473 20.47 -39.13 -6.60
CA ASP A 473 19.63 -39.25 -7.81
C ASP A 473 18.25 -38.58 -7.64
N THR A 474 17.67 -38.64 -6.44
CA THR A 474 16.38 -38.02 -6.11
C THR A 474 16.48 -36.49 -6.14
N ASP A 475 17.47 -35.91 -5.46
CA ASP A 475 17.65 -34.45 -5.41
C ASP A 475 18.09 -33.88 -6.77
N ALA A 476 18.93 -34.61 -7.51
CA ALA A 476 19.33 -34.28 -8.86
C ALA A 476 18.14 -34.24 -9.82
N THR A 477 17.23 -35.21 -9.71
CA THR A 477 15.99 -35.24 -10.50
C THR A 477 15.11 -34.04 -10.17
N TRP A 478 14.92 -33.73 -8.88
CA TRP A 478 14.15 -32.57 -8.44
C TRP A 478 14.73 -31.26 -8.98
N LEU A 479 16.04 -31.07 -8.89
CA LEU A 479 16.72 -29.87 -9.40
C LEU A 479 16.53 -29.71 -10.92
N ILE A 480 16.55 -30.80 -11.68
CA ILE A 480 16.30 -30.78 -13.13
C ILE A 480 14.84 -30.42 -13.44
N GLU A 481 13.88 -30.96 -12.70
CA GLU A 481 12.47 -30.63 -12.89
C GLU A 481 12.18 -29.16 -12.55
N ALA A 482 12.75 -28.64 -11.46
CA ALA A 482 12.68 -27.22 -11.11
C ALA A 482 13.36 -26.33 -12.17
N LEU A 483 14.53 -26.75 -12.70
CA LEU A 483 15.21 -26.03 -13.79
C LEU A 483 14.29 -25.89 -15.02
N ILE A 484 13.59 -26.97 -15.38
CA ILE A 484 12.66 -26.98 -16.50
C ILE A 484 11.49 -26.01 -16.29
N ALA A 485 11.00 -25.90 -15.06
CA ALA A 485 9.88 -25.02 -14.71
C ALA A 485 10.29 -23.53 -14.67
N GLU A 486 11.46 -23.22 -14.10
CA GLU A 486 11.83 -21.86 -13.70
C GLU A 486 12.72 -21.12 -14.72
N ARG A 487 13.39 -21.83 -15.64
CA ARG A 487 14.40 -21.23 -16.52
C ARG A 487 14.00 -21.11 -17.99
N SER A 488 14.72 -20.23 -18.67
CA SER A 488 14.59 -20.04 -20.11
C SER A 488 15.05 -21.27 -20.89
N GLU A 489 14.52 -21.45 -22.10
CA GLU A 489 14.94 -22.52 -23.01
C GLU A 489 16.46 -22.49 -23.29
N MET A 490 17.05 -21.29 -23.33
CA MET A 490 18.50 -21.11 -23.56
C MET A 490 19.35 -21.66 -22.40
N ASP A 491 18.95 -21.40 -21.16
CA ASP A 491 19.63 -21.93 -19.98
C ASP A 491 19.51 -23.46 -19.92
N ILE A 492 18.32 -23.99 -20.21
CA ILE A 492 18.06 -25.44 -20.30
C ILE A 492 18.98 -26.10 -21.34
N VAL A 493 19.14 -25.48 -22.53
CA VAL A 493 20.04 -25.99 -23.57
C VAL A 493 21.49 -25.96 -23.09
N THR A 494 21.92 -24.90 -22.43
CA THR A 494 23.29 -24.78 -21.90
C THR A 494 23.58 -25.87 -20.85
N VAL A 495 22.68 -26.05 -19.88
CA VAL A 495 22.82 -27.10 -18.85
C VAL A 495 22.82 -28.49 -19.49
N ARG A 496 21.95 -28.72 -20.48
CA ARG A 496 21.90 -29.98 -21.23
C ARG A 496 23.21 -30.27 -21.96
N GLU A 497 23.80 -29.27 -22.62
CA GLU A 497 25.09 -29.42 -23.31
C GLU A 497 26.22 -29.73 -22.32
N MET A 498 26.24 -29.08 -21.16
CA MET A 498 27.21 -29.36 -20.09
C MET A 498 27.09 -30.79 -19.57
N LEU A 499 25.86 -31.26 -19.31
CA LEU A 499 25.61 -32.65 -18.85
C LEU A 499 25.94 -33.68 -19.94
N ALA A 500 25.64 -33.37 -21.21
CA ALA A 500 25.98 -34.23 -22.34
C ALA A 500 27.49 -34.36 -22.54
N PHE A 501 28.22 -33.25 -22.42
CA PHE A 501 29.68 -33.24 -22.48
C PHE A 501 30.32 -34.07 -21.36
N GLY A 502 29.73 -34.05 -20.15
CA GLY A 502 30.14 -34.90 -19.03
C GLY A 502 29.76 -36.38 -19.17
N GLY A 503 29.01 -36.77 -20.21
CA GLY A 503 28.58 -38.16 -20.42
C GLY A 503 27.36 -38.60 -19.62
N HIS A 504 26.62 -37.66 -19.02
CA HIS A 504 25.48 -37.95 -18.13
C HIS A 504 24.16 -38.03 -18.89
N GLN A 505 24.07 -39.01 -19.79
CA GLN A 505 22.94 -39.16 -20.73
C GLN A 505 21.58 -39.36 -20.06
N HIS A 506 21.54 -39.92 -18.84
CA HIS A 506 20.30 -40.07 -18.08
C HIS A 506 19.65 -38.70 -17.77
N TYR A 507 20.43 -37.74 -17.27
CA TYR A 507 19.94 -36.38 -16.99
C TYR A 507 19.67 -35.58 -18.26
N VAL A 508 20.44 -35.81 -19.34
CA VAL A 508 20.16 -35.23 -20.66
C VAL A 508 18.79 -35.66 -21.18
N ALA A 509 18.39 -36.91 -20.95
CA ALA A 509 17.09 -37.41 -21.35
C ALA A 509 15.94 -36.66 -20.65
N LEU A 510 16.10 -36.32 -19.37
CA LEU A 510 15.12 -35.53 -18.60
C LEU A 510 14.95 -34.11 -19.16
N LEU A 511 16.01 -33.52 -19.73
CA LEU A 511 16.01 -32.18 -20.34
C LEU A 511 15.51 -32.17 -21.81
N SER A 512 14.89 -33.25 -22.29
CA SER A 512 14.45 -33.35 -23.69
C SER A 512 13.17 -32.55 -23.96
N VAL A 513 13.31 -31.53 -24.81
CA VAL A 513 12.34 -30.48 -25.18
C VAL A 513 10.91 -30.95 -25.54
N PRO A 514 10.65 -32.12 -26.17
CA PRO A 514 9.28 -32.54 -26.47
C PRO A 514 8.44 -32.79 -25.21
N GLN A 515 9.09 -33.28 -24.13
CA GLN A 515 8.43 -33.52 -22.85
C GLN A 515 8.41 -32.28 -21.97
N VAL A 516 9.38 -31.36 -22.10
CA VAL A 516 9.34 -30.05 -21.43
C VAL A 516 8.14 -29.24 -21.89
N ARG A 517 7.85 -29.21 -23.20
CA ARG A 517 6.67 -28.51 -23.72
C ARG A 517 5.35 -29.17 -23.29
N GLN A 518 5.32 -30.49 -23.21
CA GLN A 518 4.11 -31.24 -22.90
C GLN A 518 3.87 -31.33 -21.38
N ARG A 519 4.91 -31.47 -20.56
CA ARG A 519 4.84 -31.35 -19.10
C ARG A 519 4.74 -29.92 -18.60
N ALA A 520 5.20 -28.88 -19.31
CA ALA A 520 4.87 -27.50 -18.97
C ALA A 520 3.42 -27.14 -19.34
N LEU A 521 2.78 -27.89 -20.24
CA LEU A 521 1.36 -27.80 -20.54
C LEU A 521 0.50 -28.66 -19.59
N ASP A 522 1.05 -29.76 -19.07
CA ASP A 522 0.38 -30.70 -18.16
C ASP A 522 0.73 -30.45 -16.66
N MET A 523 1.77 -29.66 -16.36
CA MET A 523 2.04 -29.18 -15.02
C MET A 523 1.12 -28.01 -14.73
N PRO A 524 0.54 -27.96 -13.52
CA PRO A 524 -0.13 -26.76 -13.06
C PRO A 524 0.85 -25.57 -13.12
N PRO A 525 0.42 -24.38 -13.58
CA PRO A 525 1.31 -23.25 -13.77
C PRO A 525 1.92 -22.83 -12.42
N VAL A 526 3.21 -23.06 -12.23
CA VAL A 526 3.97 -22.45 -11.14
C VAL A 526 3.80 -20.94 -11.27
N GLN A 527 3.19 -20.32 -10.26
CA GLN A 527 2.89 -18.89 -10.30
C GLN A 527 4.18 -18.09 -10.48
N ALA A 528 4.26 -17.43 -11.64
CA ALA A 528 5.28 -16.44 -11.90
C ALA A 528 5.09 -15.27 -10.93
N LEU A 529 6.09 -15.06 -10.07
CA LEU A 529 6.26 -13.79 -9.36
C LEU A 529 6.32 -12.64 -10.37
N PRO A 530 5.75 -11.46 -10.06
CA PRO A 530 5.70 -10.35 -11.00
C PRO A 530 7.12 -9.83 -11.27
N VAL A 531 7.58 -10.03 -12.51
CA VAL A 531 8.77 -9.38 -13.05
C VAL A 531 8.45 -7.90 -13.24
N PHE A 532 9.03 -7.04 -12.42
CA PHE A 532 9.11 -5.61 -12.69
C PHE A 532 10.02 -5.40 -13.90
N ALA A 533 9.45 -4.88 -14.98
CA ALA A 533 10.18 -4.29 -16.09
C ALA A 533 9.84 -2.79 -16.14
N ASP A 534 10.89 -1.99 -16.36
CA ASP A 534 10.96 -0.53 -16.56
C ASP A 534 11.08 0.36 -15.31
N ALA A 535 12.33 0.49 -14.83
CA ALA A 535 13.03 1.78 -14.63
C ALA A 535 14.56 1.55 -14.67
#